data_AF-A0A2D8LWZ1-F1
#
_entry.id   AF-A0A2D8LWZ1-F1
#
_cell.length_a   1.000
_cell.length_b   1.000
_cell.length_c   1.000
_cell.angle_alpha   90.00
_cell.angle_beta   90.00
_cell.angle_gamma   90.00
#
_symmetry.space_group_name_H-M   'P 1'
#
loop_
_entity.id
_entity.type
_entity.pdbx_description
1 polymer ?
#
loop_
_entity_poly.entity_id
_entity_poly.type
_entity_poly.pdbx_seq_one_letter_code
_entity_poly.pdbx_strand_id
1 'polypeptide(L)' 'MKLAVLSRAPRSYSTQRIVAAASERGHEPRVLDTLRFAIDLSGDVPDL' A
#
# COMPACT_ATOMS: atom_id res chain seq x y z
N MET A 1 3.89 -3.49 13.08
CA MET A 1 2.54 -3.37 12.46
C MET A 1 2.64 -3.62 10.96
N LYS A 2 1.56 -4.02 10.28
CA LYS A 2 1.55 -4.15 8.82
C LYS A 2 1.30 -2.78 8.19
N LEU A 3 2.30 -2.21 7.52
CA LEU A 3 2.22 -0.90 6.86
C LEU A 3 2.33 -1.05 5.34
N ALA A 4 1.47 -0.35 4.62
CA ALA A 4 1.52 -0.27 3.16
C ALA A 4 1.71 1.19 2.71
N VAL A 5 2.65 1.42 1.80
CA VAL A 5 2.89 2.72 1.16
C VAL A 5 2.39 2.63 -0.27
N LEU A 6 1.30 3.34 -0.57
CA LEU A 6 0.71 3.39 -1.91
C LEU A 6 1.47 4.41 -2.77
N SER A 7 2.25 3.93 -3.75
CA SER A 7 3.06 4.79 -4.60
C SER A 7 3.37 4.12 -5.93
N ARG A 8 3.26 4.90 -7.02
CA ARG A 8 3.72 4.50 -8.37
C ARG A 8 5.19 4.81 -8.60
N ALA A 9 5.85 5.48 -7.66
CA ALA A 9 7.24 5.93 -7.76
C ALA A 9 8.05 5.42 -6.54
N PRO A 10 8.40 4.13 -6.48
CA PRO A 10 9.09 3.54 -5.33
C PRO A 10 10.47 4.15 -5.05
N ARG A 11 11.09 4.76 -6.07
CA ARG A 11 12.39 5.45 -6.00
C ARG A 11 12.28 6.95 -5.75
N SER A 12 11.08 7.49 -5.61
CA SER A 12 10.91 8.90 -5.24
C SER A 12 11.41 9.15 -3.82
N TYR A 13 11.94 10.35 -3.58
CA TYR A 13 12.46 10.74 -2.28
C TYR A 13 11.43 10.56 -1.15
N SER A 14 10.18 10.96 -1.39
CA SER A 14 9.08 10.80 -0.41
C SER A 14 8.83 9.34 -0.04
N THR A 15 8.77 8.45 -1.04
CA THR A 15 8.51 7.01 -0.80
C THR A 15 9.65 6.39 -0.01
N GLN A 16 10.90 6.70 -0.36
CA GLN A 16 12.08 6.19 0.36
C GLN A 16 12.14 6.71 1.80
N ARG A 17 11.85 7.99 2.04
CA ARG A 17 11.84 8.58 3.39
C ARG A 17 10.79 7.93 4.30
N ILE A 18 9.60 7.65 3.78
CA ILE A 18 8.53 6.97 4.53
C ILE A 18 8.97 5.54 4.90
N VAL A 19 9.54 4.79 3.94
CA VAL A 19 10.03 3.43 4.18
C VAL A 19 11.14 3.42 5.24
N ALA A 20 12.11 4.33 5.15
CA ALA A 20 13.19 4.46 6.12
C ALA A 20 12.65 4.76 7.53
N ALA A 21 11.79 5.77 7.66
CA ALA A 21 11.19 6.16 8.93
C ALA A 21 10.34 5.05 9.57
N ALA A 22 9.62 4.27 8.75
CA ALA A 22 8.87 3.11 9.24
C ALA A 22 9.81 1.96 9.67
N SER A 23 10.90 1.73 8.93
CA SER A 23 11.91 0.72 9.26
C SER A 23 12.66 1.05 10.55
N GLU A 24 13.04 2.31 10.76
CA GLU A 24 13.67 2.81 12.00
C GLU A 24 12.79 2.60 13.23
N ARG A 25 11.46 2.57 13.05
CA ARG A 25 10.49 2.29 14.13
C ARG A 25 10.21 0.80 14.33
N GLY A 26 10.96 -0.08 13.67
CA GLY A 26 10.79 -1.53 13.76
C GLY A 26 9.56 -2.04 13.02
N HIS A 27 9.20 -1.41 11.89
CA HIS A 27 8.13 -1.90 11.01
C HIS A 27 8.70 -2.36 9.68
N GLU A 28 8.00 -3.28 9.03
CA GLU A 28 8.32 -3.77 7.69
C GLU A 28 7.30 -3.20 6.69
N PRO A 29 7.49 -1.97 6.20
CA PRO A 29 6.57 -1.36 5.24
C PRO A 29 6.69 -2.02 3.87
N ARG A 30 5.56 -2.19 3.19
CA ARG A 30 5.53 -2.65 1.79
C ARG A 30 5.10 -1.52 0.87
N VAL A 31 5.88 -1.24 -0.17
CA VAL A 31 5.48 -0.31 -1.22
C VAL A 31 4.60 -1.06 -2.23
N LEU A 32 3.41 -0.56 -2.50
CA LEU A 32 2.45 -1.16 -3.41
C LEU A 32 2.07 -0.17 -4.51
N ASP A 33 2.09 -0.64 -5.75
CA ASP A 33 1.72 0.14 -6.93
C ASP A 33 0.21 0.12 -7.11
N THR A 34 -0.44 1.28 -6.99
CA THR A 34 -1.89 1.44 -7.07
C THR A 34 -2.50 1.00 -8.41
N LEU A 35 -1.73 0.94 -9.49
CA LEU A 35 -2.22 0.46 -10.78
C LEU A 35 -2.38 -1.06 -10.84
N ARG A 36 -1.81 -1.79 -9.88
CA ARG A 36 -1.88 -3.25 -9.77
C ARG A 36 -2.97 -3.70 -8.81
N PHE A 37 -3.82 -2.78 -8.35
CA PHE A 37 -4.94 -3.08 -7.47
C PHE A 37 -6.18 -3.32 -8.33
N ALA A 38 -6.78 -4.49 -8.17
CA ALA A 38 -8.19 -4.69 -8.47
C ALA A 38 -8.92 -4.70 -7.12
N ILE A 39 -9.91 -3.84 -6.98
CA ILE A 39 -10.82 -3.89 -5.82
C ILE A 39 -11.99 -4.74 -6.29
N ASP A 40 -12.06 -5.97 -5.78
CA ASP A 40 -13.24 -6.80 -5.94
C ASP A 40 -14.29 -6.31 -4.93
N LEU A 41 -15.33 -5.67 -5.44
CA LEU A 41 -16.49 -5.26 -4.67
C LEU A 41 -17.55 -6.33 -4.86
N SER A 42 -17.51 -7.37 -4.03
CA SER A 42 -18.63 -8.30 -3.90
C SER A 42 -19.79 -7.55 -3.24
N GLY A 43 -20.71 -7.01 -4.04
CA GLY A 43 -22.00 -6.53 -3.56
C GLY A 43 -22.88 -7.72 -3.18
N ASP A 44 -23.76 -7.54 -2.19
CA ASP A 44 -24.88 -8.48 -2.00
C ASP A 44 -25.64 -8.55 -3.32
N VAL A 45 -25.64 -9.74 -3.94
CA VAL A 45 -26.51 -10.03 -5.07
C VAL A 45 -27.94 -9.78 -4.60
N PRO A 46 -28.73 -8.91 -5.25
CA PRO A 46 -30.12 -8.74 -4.84
C PRO A 46 -30.82 -10.09 -4.97
N ASP A 47 -31.37 -10.56 -3.85
CA ASP A 47 -32.18 -11.78 -3.79
C ASP A 47 -33.42 -11.56 -4.65
N LEU A 48 -33.65 -12.45 -5.62
CA LEU A 48 -34.68 -12.32 -6.66
C LEU A 48 -36.05 -12.82 -6.16
#